data_AF-A0A4U9V5E8-F1
#
_entry.id   AF-A0A4U9V5E8-F1
#
_cell.length_a   1.000
_cell.length_b   1.000
_cell.length_c   1.000
_cell.angle_alpha   90.00
_cell.angle_beta   90.00
_cell.angle_gamma   90.00
#
_symmetry.space_group_name_H-M   'P 1'
#
loop_
_entity.id
_entity.type
_entity.pdbx_description
1 polymer ?
#
loop_
_entity_poly.entity_id
_entity_poly.type
_entity_poly.pdbx_seq_one_letter_code
_entity_poly.pdbx_strand_id
1 'polypeptide(L)'
;MKTQNCTFGVIFYLKKQKTTAEGKAPIYARVTADGKCTEISVKRSVAVSGWDAKKGLAKGSCEETAGLNRFLARFKAKIIAPTKNWYCREVR
;
A
#
# COMPACT_ATOMS: atom_id res chain seq x y z
N MET A 1 -2.75 14.34 -28.05
CA MET A 1 -1.91 13.83 -26.95
C MET A 1 -2.48 12.48 -26.51
N LYS A 2 -1.75 11.36 -26.69
CA LYS A 2 -2.25 10.04 -26.26
C LYS A 2 -2.11 9.92 -24.75
N THR A 3 -3.18 10.18 -24.01
CA THR A 3 -3.27 9.78 -22.60
C THR A 3 -3.39 8.26 -22.58
N GLN A 4 -2.26 7.55 -22.42
CA GLN A 4 -2.28 6.11 -22.23
C GLN A 4 -3.05 5.81 -20.95
N ASN A 5 -4.14 5.07 -21.09
CA ASN A 5 -5.00 4.66 -19.99
C ASN A 5 -4.37 3.45 -19.28
N CYS A 6 -3.16 3.62 -18.73
CA CYS A 6 -2.49 2.58 -17.95
C CYS A 6 -3.31 2.35 -16.68
N THR A 7 -3.85 1.14 -16.51
CA THR A 7 -4.61 0.80 -15.32
C THR A 7 -3.63 0.69 -14.15
N PHE A 8 -3.58 1.72 -13.30
CA PHE A 8 -2.67 1.80 -12.18
C PHE A 8 -3.44 1.83 -10.85
N GLY A 9 -3.11 0.91 -9.94
CA GLY A 9 -3.76 0.79 -8.63
C GLY A 9 -2.73 0.51 -7.53
N VAL A 10 -2.91 1.15 -6.37
CA VAL A 10 -2.13 0.84 -5.16
C VAL A 10 -3.08 0.56 -4.02
N ILE A 11 -2.99 -0.64 -3.47
CA ILE A 11 -3.76 -1.09 -2.32
C ILE A 11 -2.83 -1.51 -1.19
N PHE A 12 -3.23 -1.23 0.04
CA PHE A 12 -2.54 -1.70 1.23
C PHE A 12 -3.33 -2.84 1.87
N TYR A 13 -2.65 -3.89 2.30
CA TYR A 13 -3.25 -5.03 2.96
C TYR A 13 -2.31 -5.63 3.99
N LEU A 14 -2.88 -6.39 4.91
CA LEU A 14 -2.10 -7.15 5.90
C LEU A 14 -1.81 -8.53 5.37
N LYS A 15 -0.56 -8.96 5.50
CA LYS A 15 -0.20 -10.35 5.25
C LYS A 15 -0.49 -11.15 6.51
N LYS A 16 -1.78 -11.50 6.71
CA LYS A 16 -2.29 -12.23 7.89
C LYS A 16 -1.59 -13.57 8.13
N GLN A 17 -1.02 -14.17 7.10
CA GLN A 17 -0.19 -15.39 7.20
C GLN A 17 1.10 -15.17 8.00
N LYS A 18 1.57 -13.93 8.14
CA LYS A 18 2.78 -13.55 8.89
C LYS A 18 2.42 -12.80 10.18
N THR A 19 1.30 -13.15 10.80
CA THR A 19 0.90 -12.53 12.07
C THR A 19 1.78 -13.06 13.19
N THR A 20 2.38 -12.17 13.97
CA THR A 20 3.19 -12.54 15.14
C THR A 20 2.27 -13.04 16.27
N ALA A 21 2.82 -13.78 17.25
CA ALA A 21 2.11 -14.22 18.45
C ALA A 21 1.41 -13.06 19.21
N GLU A 22 1.94 -11.83 19.10
CA GLU A 22 1.33 -10.59 19.63
C GLU A 22 0.07 -10.11 18.86
N GLY A 23 -0.38 -10.80 17.82
CA GLY A 23 -1.56 -10.41 17.02
C GLY A 23 -1.32 -9.26 16.03
N LYS A 24 -0.05 -8.90 15.79
CA LYS A 24 0.34 -7.88 14.80
C LYS A 24 0.69 -8.53 13.46
N ALA A 25 0.18 -7.99 12.37
CA ALA A 25 0.49 -8.44 11.02
C ALA A 25 1.25 -7.36 10.23
N PRO A 26 2.20 -7.74 9.36
CA PRO A 26 2.92 -6.79 8.53
C PRO A 26 2.05 -6.23 7.40
N ILE A 27 2.21 -4.94 7.14
CA ILE A 27 1.53 -4.20 6.08
C ILE A 27 2.35 -4.34 4.78
N TYR A 28 1.64 -4.67 3.70
CA TYR A 28 2.17 -4.76 2.35
C TYR A 28 1.40 -3.81 1.44
N ALA A 29 2.10 -3.26 0.45
CA ALA A 29 1.53 -2.49 -0.63
C ALA A 29 1.54 -3.34 -1.89
N ARG A 30 0.38 -3.58 -2.50
CA ARG A 30 0.29 -4.15 -3.85
C ARG A 30 0.11 -3.01 -4.83
N VAL A 31 1.04 -2.91 -5.76
CA VAL A 31 1.02 -1.96 -6.86
C VAL A 31 0.73 -2.76 -8.12
N THR A 32 -0.37 -2.41 -8.79
CA THR A 32 -0.77 -3.02 -10.06
C THR A 32 -0.63 -1.97 -11.15
N ALA A 33 0.02 -2.32 -12.25
CA ALA A 33 0.14 -1.52 -13.46
C ALA A 33 -0.07 -2.44 -14.67
N ASP A 34 -1.12 -2.19 -15.45
CA ASP A 34 -1.36 -2.85 -16.74
C ASP A 34 -1.26 -4.40 -16.69
N GLY A 35 -1.96 -5.01 -15.72
CA GLY A 35 -1.98 -6.46 -15.51
C GLY A 35 -0.78 -7.04 -14.75
N LYS A 36 0.32 -6.29 -14.59
CA LYS A 36 1.45 -6.68 -13.74
C LYS A 36 1.24 -6.16 -12.32
N CYS A 37 1.46 -7.01 -11.32
CA CYS A 37 1.41 -6.59 -9.92
C CYS A 37 2.72 -6.89 -9.20
N THR A 38 3.11 -5.98 -8.31
CA THR A 38 4.27 -6.13 -7.43
C THR A 38 3.87 -5.87 -5.99
N GLU A 39 4.47 -6.64 -5.07
CA GLU A 39 4.24 -6.51 -3.62
C GLU A 39 5.45 -5.86 -2.97
N ILE A 40 5.23 -4.75 -2.27
CA ILE A 40 6.27 -3.99 -1.59
C ILE A 40 6.03 -4.07 -0.08
N SER A 41 7.06 -4.44 0.68
CA SER A 41 6.99 -4.45 2.13
C SER A 41 7.00 -3.01 2.67
N VAL A 42 5.99 -2.64 3.45
CA VAL A 42 5.90 -1.30 4.07
C VAL A 42 6.80 -1.21 5.32
N LYS A 43 7.40 -2.33 5.76
CA LYS A 43 8.24 -2.45 6.98
C LYS A 43 7.56 -1.86 8.23
N ARG A 44 6.24 -2.03 8.29
CA ARG A 44 5.38 -1.66 9.40
C ARG A 44 4.42 -2.80 9.67
N SER A 45 4.06 -2.97 10.92
CA SER A 45 3.09 -3.96 11.38
C SER A 45 2.03 -3.27 12.23
N VAL A 46 0.82 -3.81 12.20
CA VAL A 46 -0.34 -3.28 12.93
C VAL A 46 -1.18 -4.45 13.44
N ALA A 47 -1.84 -4.25 14.58
CA ALA A 47 -2.79 -5.23 15.10
C ALA A 47 -3.88 -5.52 14.05
N VAL A 48 -4.19 -6.80 13.83
CA VAL A 48 -5.22 -7.19 12.85
C VAL A 48 -6.58 -6.57 13.19
N SER A 49 -6.89 -6.45 14.49
CA SER A 49 -8.11 -5.80 14.99
C SER A 49 -8.18 -4.29 14.71
N GLY A 50 -7.03 -3.64 14.57
CA GLY A 50 -6.88 -2.21 14.30
C GLY A 50 -6.72 -1.88 12.81
N TRP A 51 -7.14 -2.77 11.90
CA TRP A 51 -7.01 -2.56 10.45
C TRP A 51 -8.35 -2.64 9.73
N ASP A 52 -8.60 -1.65 8.88
CA ASP A 52 -9.72 -1.64 7.95
C ASP A 52 -9.27 -2.22 6.60
N ALA A 53 -9.60 -3.50 6.36
CA ALA A 53 -9.23 -4.20 5.13
C ALA A 53 -9.93 -3.65 3.88
N LYS A 54 -11.10 -3.01 4.03
CA LYS A 54 -11.83 -2.42 2.90
C LYS A 54 -11.17 -1.11 2.46
N LYS A 55 -10.75 -0.29 3.43
CA LYS A 55 -10.09 0.99 3.17
C LYS A 55 -8.58 0.85 2.95
N GLY A 56 -7.96 -0.24 3.40
CA GLY A 56 -6.51 -0.41 3.40
C GLY A 56 -5.82 0.58 4.34
N LEU A 57 -6.45 0.87 5.48
CA LEU A 57 -5.99 1.86 6.45
C LEU A 57 -6.11 1.31 7.87
N ALA A 58 -5.33 1.87 8.79
CA ALA A 58 -5.49 1.56 10.20
C ALA A 58 -6.78 2.19 10.74
N LYS A 59 -7.52 1.42 11.53
CA LYS A 59 -8.80 1.76 12.17
C LYS A 59 -8.55 2.16 13.61
N GLY A 60 -9.04 3.33 13.99
CA GLY A 60 -8.90 3.87 15.34
C GLY A 60 -8.76 5.39 15.32
N SER A 61 -8.92 6.02 16.48
CA SER A 61 -8.80 7.47 16.64
C SER A 61 -7.56 7.90 17.44
N CYS A 62 -6.68 6.95 17.80
CA CYS A 62 -5.45 7.26 18.52
C CYS A 62 -4.40 7.92 17.60
N GLU A 63 -3.49 8.69 18.20
CA GLU A 63 -2.42 9.37 17.48
C GLU A 63 -1.51 8.41 16.71
N GLU A 64 -1.31 7.20 17.23
CA GLU A 64 -0.52 6.16 16.55
C GLU A 64 -1.18 5.73 15.22
N THR A 65 -2.50 5.52 15.23
CA THR A 65 -3.28 5.18 14.02
C THR A 65 -3.23 6.32 13.01
N ALA A 66 -3.40 7.56 13.47
CA ALA A 66 -3.31 8.73 12.61
C ALA A 66 -1.89 8.89 12.01
N GLY A 67 -0.85 8.66 12.81
CA GLY A 67 0.55 8.65 12.38
C GLY A 67 0.83 7.60 11.32
N LEU A 68 0.33 6.37 11.52
CA LEU A 68 0.45 5.28 10.56
C LEU A 68 -0.28 5.61 9.24
N ASN A 69 -1.51 6.12 9.29
CA ASN A 69 -2.25 6.50 8.10
C ASN A 69 -1.55 7.64 7.31
N ARG A 70 -1.01 8.64 8.00
CA ARG A 70 -0.17 9.69 7.37
C ARG A 70 1.09 9.09 6.73
N PHE A 71 1.73 8.14 7.39
CA PHE A 71 2.88 7.43 6.83
C PHE A 71 2.51 6.64 5.57
N LEU A 72 1.41 5.88 5.58
CA LEU A 72 0.91 5.14 4.43
C LEU A 72 0.57 6.05 3.25
N ALA A 73 -0.03 7.21 3.51
CA ALA A 73 -0.30 8.21 2.47
C ALA A 73 0.99 8.74 1.82
N ARG A 74 2.00 9.08 2.64
CA ARG A 74 3.32 9.50 2.15
C ARG A 74 4.03 8.38 1.38
N PHE A 75 3.95 7.15 1.88
CA PHE A 75 4.54 5.98 1.24
C PHE A 75 3.89 5.70 -0.11
N LYS A 76 2.56 5.79 -0.18
CA LYS A 76 1.79 5.72 -1.43
C LYS A 76 2.29 6.79 -2.41
N ALA A 77 2.37 8.06 -2.01
CA ALA A 77 2.87 9.13 -2.89
C ALA A 77 4.29 8.87 -3.41
N LYS A 78 5.20 8.39 -2.54
CA LYS A 78 6.58 8.03 -2.89
C LYS A 78 6.68 6.88 -3.88
N ILE A 79 5.74 5.94 -3.87
CA ILE A 79 5.72 4.82 -4.82
C ILE A 79 5.05 5.26 -6.11
N ILE A 80 3.90 5.91 -6.04
CA ILE A 80 3.10 6.25 -7.22
C ILE A 80 3.89 7.10 -8.22
N ALA A 81 4.56 8.15 -7.75
CA ALA A 81 5.27 9.08 -8.62
C ALA A 81 6.36 8.39 -9.49
N PRO A 82 7.34 7.68 -8.92
CA PRO A 82 8.36 7.00 -9.72
C PRO A 82 7.80 5.78 -10.47
N THR A 83 6.89 5.00 -9.89
CA THR A 83 6.39 3.78 -10.54
C THR A 83 5.54 4.11 -11.76
N LYS A 84 4.71 5.16 -11.68
CA LYS A 84 3.92 5.63 -12.83
C LYS A 84 4.83 6.16 -13.94
N ASN A 85 5.87 6.92 -13.59
CA ASN A 85 6.80 7.48 -14.55
C ASN A 85 7.68 6.41 -15.22
N TRP A 86 8.16 5.44 -14.44
CA TRP A 86 8.93 4.30 -14.95
C TRP A 86 8.07 3.44 -15.88
N TYR A 87 6.84 3.10 -15.46
CA TYR A 87 5.93 2.30 -16.28
C TYR A 87 5.59 3.00 -17.60
N CYS A 88 5.21 4.28 -17.58
CA CYS A 88 4.90 5.02 -18.82
C CYS A 88 6.11 5.25 -19.75
N ARG A 89 7.35 5.12 -19.24
CA ARG A 89 8.56 5.38 -20.03
C ARG A 89 9.16 4.11 -20.64
N GLU A 90 8.95 2.95 -20.01
CA GLU A 90 9.59 1.68 -20.41
C GLU A 90 8.71 0.79 -21.31
N VAL A 91 7.40 1.00 -21.40
CA VAL A 91 6.54 0.38 -22.46
C VAL A 91 6.52 1.19 -23.77
N ARG A 92 7.70 1.64 -24.23
CA ARG A 92 7.89 2.10 -25.60
C ARG A 92 8.58 1.03 -26.44
#